data_AF-A0A508T0S4-F1
#
_entry.id   AF-A0A508T0S4-F1
#
_cell.length_a   1.000
_cell.length_b   1.000
_cell.length_c   1.000
_cell.angle_alpha   90.00
_cell.angle_beta   90.00
_cell.angle_gamma   90.00
#
_symmetry.space_group_name_H-M   'P 1'
#
loop_
_entity.id
_entity.type
_entity.pdbx_description
1 polymer ?
#
loop_
_entity_poly.entity_id
_entity_poly.type
_entity_poly.pdbx_seq_one_letter_code
_entity_poly.pdbx_strand_id
1 'polypeptide(L)' 'MTDKVKLPRKLSQEPGAPAPLRPSHERVIEDLDRWANSPGLQPPTADDAENDDGKARSRE' A
#
# COMPACT_ATOMS: atom_id res chain seq x y z
N MET A 1 1.28 -44.20 15.03
CA MET A 1 0.50 -42.98 14.76
C MET A 1 1.32 -42.17 13.78
N THR A 2 0.88 -42.02 12.53
CA THR A 2 1.63 -41.23 11.54
C THR A 2 1.06 -39.82 11.51
N ASP A 3 1.84 -38.86 12.01
CA ASP A 3 1.48 -37.46 11.98
C ASP A 3 1.38 -36.98 10.53
N LYS A 4 0.20 -36.47 10.15
CA LYS A 4 -0.02 -35.89 8.82
C LYS A 4 0.79 -34.59 8.72
N VAL A 5 1.99 -34.68 8.16
CA VAL A 5 2.84 -33.51 7.87
C VAL A 5 2.14 -32.63 6.85
N LYS A 6 1.84 -31.38 7.24
CA LYS A 6 1.13 -30.42 6.42
C LYS A 6 2.13 -29.75 5.47
N LEU A 7 2.20 -30.25 4.24
CA LEU A 7 3.11 -29.70 3.21
C LEU A 7 2.66 -28.29 2.78
N PRO A 8 3.61 -27.43 2.35
CA PRO A 8 3.29 -26.17 1.70
C PRO A 8 2.39 -26.40 0.48
N ARG A 9 1.48 -25.46 0.27
CA ARG A 9 0.52 -25.50 -0.83
C ARG A 9 1.26 -25.56 -2.18
N LYS A 10 0.79 -26.39 -3.10
CA LYS A 10 1.33 -26.51 -4.46
C LYS A 10 0.88 -25.31 -5.31
N LEU A 11 1.69 -24.91 -6.30
CA LEU A 11 1.33 -23.85 -7.26
C LEU A 11 0.02 -24.14 -8.01
N SER A 12 -0.30 -25.41 -8.28
CA SER A 12 -1.58 -25.82 -8.88
C SER A 12 -2.78 -25.63 -7.96
N GLN A 13 -2.54 -25.33 -6.68
CA GLN A 13 -3.56 -25.02 -5.70
C GLN A 13 -3.66 -23.52 -5.43
N GLU A 14 -2.86 -22.67 -6.09
CA GLU A 14 -3.05 -21.21 -6.08
C GLU A 14 -4.47 -20.87 -6.57
N PRO A 15 -5.18 -19.91 -5.94
CA PRO A 15 -6.43 -19.43 -6.49
C PRO A 15 -6.11 -18.82 -7.86
N GLY A 16 -6.95 -19.06 -8.85
CA GLY A 16 -6.80 -18.46 -10.18
C GLY A 16 -6.83 -16.93 -10.12
N ALA A 17 -6.61 -16.29 -11.28
CA ALA A 17 -6.75 -14.85 -11.40
C ALA A 17 -8.13 -14.40 -10.84
N PRO A 18 -8.18 -13.29 -10.09
CA PRO A 18 -9.42 -12.78 -9.56
C PRO A 18 -10.42 -12.53 -10.69
N ALA A 19 -11.71 -12.69 -10.39
CA ALA A 19 -12.76 -12.41 -11.35
C ALA A 19 -12.62 -10.96 -11.87
N PRO A 20 -12.94 -10.71 -13.16
CA PRO A 20 -12.90 -9.37 -13.71
C PRO A 20 -13.78 -8.46 -12.86
N LEU A 21 -13.22 -7.32 -12.49
CA LEU A 21 -13.85 -6.38 -11.59
C LEU A 21 -15.03 -5.71 -12.31
N ARG A 22 -16.06 -5.34 -11.54
CA ARG A 22 -17.12 -4.49 -12.09
C ARG A 22 -16.52 -3.13 -12.44
N PRO A 23 -16.97 -2.45 -13.50
CA PRO A 23 -16.43 -1.13 -13.89
C PRO A 23 -16.47 -0.09 -12.74
N SER A 24 -17.42 -0.21 -11.82
CA SER A 24 -17.49 0.65 -10.62
C SER A 24 -16.36 0.38 -9.62
N HIS A 25 -15.85 -0.84 -9.56
CA HIS A 25 -14.75 -1.22 -8.66
C HIS A 25 -13.39 -0.80 -9.23
N GLU A 26 -13.23 -0.79 -10.56
CA GLU A 26 -12.02 -0.24 -11.21
C GLU A 26 -11.81 1.23 -10.80
N ARG A 27 -12.88 2.04 -10.81
CA ARG A 27 -12.80 3.44 -10.36
C ARG A 27 -12.40 3.59 -8.90
N VAL A 28 -12.88 2.69 -8.04
CA VAL A 28 -12.50 2.69 -6.62
C VAL A 28 -11.02 2.37 -6.45
N ILE A 29 -10.46 1.46 -7.26
CA ILE A 29 -9.03 1.16 -7.23
C ILE A 29 -8.22 2.37 -7.70
N GLU A 30 -8.63 3.03 -8.79
CA GLU A 30 -7.99 4.25 -9.29
C GLU A 30 -8.00 5.37 -8.24
N ASP A 31 -9.13 5.58 -7.56
CA ASP A 31 -9.27 6.59 -6.51
C ASP A 31 -8.38 6.28 -5.30
N LEU A 32 -8.29 5.00 -4.90
CA LEU A 32 -7.43 4.56 -3.80
C LEU A 32 -5.94 4.73 -4.13
N ASP A 33 -5.53 4.34 -5.33
CA ASP A 33 -4.15 4.49 -5.78
C ASP A 33 -3.75 5.97 -5.84
N ARG A 34 -4.65 6.83 -6.36
CA ARG A 34 -4.44 8.28 -6.37
C ARG A 34 -4.33 8.87 -4.97
N TRP A 35 -5.14 8.40 -4.03
CA TRP A 35 -5.11 8.86 -2.64
C TRP A 35 -3.83 8.43 -1.92
N ALA A 36 -3.43 7.17 -2.07
CA ALA A 36 -2.20 6.63 -1.48
C ALA A 36 -0.95 7.35 -1.99
N ASN A 37 -0.95 7.78 -3.26
CA ASN A 37 0.13 8.54 -3.88
C ASN A 37 -0.06 10.06 -3.80
N SER A 38 -0.97 10.55 -2.95
CA SER A 38 -1.19 11.99 -2.78
C SER A 38 -0.05 12.63 -1.98
N PRO A 39 0.36 13.88 -2.29
CA PRO A 39 1.49 14.54 -1.63
C PRO A 39 1.37 14.64 -0.10
N GLY A 40 0.15 14.67 0.44
CA GLY A 40 -0.09 14.74 1.88
C GLY A 40 0.02 13.40 2.62
N LEU A 41 0.07 12.27 1.90
CA LEU A 41 0.31 10.94 2.46
C LEU A 41 1.71 10.40 2.15
N GLN A 42 2.43 11.05 1.25
CA GLN A 42 3.82 10.70 1.00
C GLN A 42 4.69 11.13 2.20
N PRO A 43 5.68 10.31 2.59
CA PRO A 43 6.64 10.74 3.59
C PRO A 43 7.37 11.99 3.07
N PRO A 44 7.65 12.98 3.94
CA PRO A 44 8.43 14.14 3.54
C PRO A 44 9.76 13.68 2.95
N THR A 45 10.15 14.29 1.83
CA THR A 45 11.43 13.99 1.19
C THR A 45 12.57 14.60 2.02
N ALA A 46 13.82 14.18 1.78
CA ALA A 46 14.96 14.74 2.50
C ALA A 46 15.08 16.27 2.32
N ASP A 47 14.65 16.78 1.17
CA ASP A 47 14.56 18.22 0.88
C ASP A 47 13.43 18.93 1.66
N ASP A 48 12.36 18.20 2.03
CA ASP A 48 11.29 18.73 2.89
C ASP A 48 11.70 18.75 4.37
N ALA A 49 12.50 17.78 4.82
CA ALA A 49 13.00 17.71 6.19
C ALA A 49 13.90 18.92 6.53
N GLU A 50 14.74 19.37 5.60
CA GLU A 50 15.61 20.54 5.79
C GLU A 50 14.81 21.87 5.88
N ASN A 51 13.58 21.90 5.37
CA ASN A 51 12.71 23.08 5.42
C ASN A 51 11.81 23.15 6.68
N ASP A 52 11.53 22.04 7.36
CA ASP A 52 10.64 22.00 8.53
C ASP A 52 11.39 22.28 9.86
N ASP A 53 12.65 21.83 9.98
CA ASP A 53 13.51 22.02 11.16
C ASP A 53 13.84 23.50 11.49
N GLY A 54 13.60 24.42 10.55
CA GLY A 54 13.81 25.86 10.70
C GLY A 54 12.59 26.66 11.21
N LYS A 55 11.37 26.09 11.21
CA LYS A 55 10.14 26.86 11.52
C LYS A 55 9.80 26.89 13.01
N ALA A 56 10.34 25.97 13.82
CA ALA A 56 9.98 25.81 15.23
C ALA A 56 10.62 26.82 16.21
N ARG A 57 11.55 27.70 15.77
CA ARG A 57 12.31 28.57 16.70
C ARG A 57 12.08 30.09 16.57
N SER A 58 11.11 30.53 15.76
CA SER A 58 10.81 31.97 15.61
C SER A 58 9.45 32.34 16.18
N ARG A 59 9.32 32.20 17.50
CA ARG A 59 8.34 32.92 18.33
C ARG A 59 9.02 33.22 19.67
N GLU A 60 9.73 34.33 19.71
CA GLU A 60 10.08 35.07 20.92
C GLU A 60 9.56 36.50 20.77
#